data_AF-A0AAD3NM54-F1
#
_entry.id   AF-A0AAD3NM54-F1
#
_cell.length_a   1.000
_cell.length_b   1.000
_cell.length_c   1.000
_cell.angle_alpha   90.00
_cell.angle_beta   90.00
_cell.angle_gamma   90.00
#
_symmetry.space_group_name_H-M   'P 1'
#
loop_
_entity.id
_entity.type
_entity.pdbx_description
1 polymer ?
#
loop_
_entity_poly.entity_id
_entity_poly.type
_entity_poly.pdbx_seq_one_letter_code
_entity_poly.pdbx_strand_id
1 'polypeptide(L)'
;MTSGLGIVLLSLALMAGPTVAFVPIGGGVSTHISITGTALLQKVTETCRAVAEAAGHEFKPTGSSPEELVKACLGPTAKGEVSGAKFHSALQEIYTQNGLVDRDFVNSAPHHFNSEAFLGGRRLITEGMVAIKANIRKENFQAARETLGKVLHTLQDFYSHSNWVELGYTEPYINLIRPDLPLENLAGLNTACSDCANRDMPNHPPQHPERNLSF
;
A
#
# COMPACT_ATOMS: atom_id res chain seq x y z
N MET A 1 -34.92 6.71 -14.61
CA MET A 1 -34.39 6.27 -13.30
C MET A 1 -33.33 5.21 -13.55
N THR A 2 -32.12 5.61 -13.92
CA THR A 2 -31.00 4.70 -14.22
C THR A 2 -29.69 5.47 -14.00
N SER A 3 -29.46 5.95 -12.78
CA SER A 3 -28.21 6.62 -12.40
C SER A 3 -27.91 6.35 -10.94
N GLY A 4 -27.66 5.08 -10.63
CA GLY A 4 -27.40 4.61 -9.28
C GLY A 4 -26.68 3.27 -9.23
N LEU A 5 -26.91 2.39 -10.21
CA LEU A 5 -26.24 1.07 -10.25
C LEU A 5 -24.74 1.15 -10.62
N GLY A 6 -24.32 2.14 -11.41
CA GLY A 6 -22.93 2.26 -11.87
C GLY A 6 -21.93 2.68 -10.78
N ILE A 7 -22.39 3.34 -9.72
CA ILE A 7 -21.52 3.81 -8.62
C ILE A 7 -21.32 2.70 -7.57
N VAL A 8 -22.29 1.80 -7.42
CA VAL A 8 -22.23 0.68 -6.45
C VAL A 8 -21.31 -0.44 -6.94
N LEU A 9 -21.20 -0.67 -8.25
CA LEU A 9 -20.32 -1.71 -8.81
C LEU A 9 -18.82 -1.34 -8.75
N LEU A 10 -18.47 -0.05 -8.75
CA LEU A 10 -17.09 0.40 -8.65
C LEU A 10 -16.55 0.35 -7.20
N SER A 11 -17.44 0.37 -6.20
CA SER A 11 -17.07 0.25 -4.78
C SER A 11 -16.92 -1.20 -4.33
N LEU A 12 -17.58 -2.16 -5.01
CA LEU A 12 -17.48 -3.59 -4.68
C LEU A 12 -16.22 -4.26 -5.25
N ALA A 13 -15.66 -3.76 -6.36
CA ALA A 13 -14.44 -4.30 -6.96
C ALA A 13 -13.14 -3.95 -6.19
N LEU A 14 -13.22 -3.04 -5.20
CA LEU A 14 -12.10 -2.69 -4.33
C LEU A 14 -11.89 -3.69 -3.18
N MET A 15 -12.81 -4.64 -2.98
CA MET A 15 -12.81 -5.58 -1.85
C MET A 15 -12.56 -7.04 -2.25
N ALA A 16 -12.29 -7.31 -3.53
CA ALA A 16 -12.15 -8.68 -4.07
C ALA A 16 -10.87 -8.89 -4.88
N GLY A 17 -9.80 -8.18 -4.53
CA GLY A 17 -8.45 -8.51 -5.01
C GLY A 17 -7.90 -9.73 -4.27
N PRO A 18 -7.09 -10.59 -4.90
CA PRO A 18 -6.43 -11.68 -4.18
C PRO A 18 -5.60 -11.09 -3.03
N THR A 19 -5.90 -11.55 -1.81
CA THR A 19 -5.12 -11.25 -0.62
C THR A 19 -3.71 -11.79 -0.82
N VAL A 20 -2.74 -10.90 -1.07
CA VAL A 20 -1.33 -11.28 -1.01
C VAL A 20 -0.98 -11.45 0.46
N ALA A 21 -1.05 -12.69 0.94
CA ALA A 21 -0.64 -13.02 2.29
C ALA A 21 0.87 -12.76 2.44
N PHE A 22 1.25 -12.01 3.47
CA PHE A 22 2.64 -11.81 3.85
C PHE A 22 3.17 -13.12 4.42
N VAL A 23 4.13 -13.73 3.74
CA VAL A 23 4.89 -14.88 4.27
C VAL A 23 6.22 -14.36 4.80
N PRO A 24 6.50 -14.50 6.11
CA PRO A 24 7.79 -14.11 6.68
C PRO A 24 8.89 -15.11 6.27
N ILE A 25 9.70 -14.66 5.31
CA ILE A 25 11.11 -15.01 5.01
C ILE A 25 11.50 -16.50 4.93
N GLY A 26 11.93 -16.90 3.72
CA GLY A 26 12.76 -18.09 3.52
C GLY A 26 13.04 -18.49 2.08
N GLY A 27 13.29 -17.55 1.15
CA GLY A 27 13.74 -17.88 -0.22
C GLY A 27 13.51 -16.79 -1.28
N GLY A 28 14.34 -15.72 -1.26
CA GLY A 28 14.37 -14.63 -2.27
C GLY A 28 13.78 -13.31 -1.79
N VAL A 29 14.60 -12.44 -1.19
CA VAL A 29 14.19 -11.28 -0.35
C VAL A 29 13.42 -10.21 -1.16
N SER A 30 12.11 -10.11 -0.93
CA SER A 30 11.30 -8.99 -1.43
C SER A 30 11.59 -7.72 -0.62
N THR A 31 11.89 -6.61 -1.28
CA THR A 31 12.05 -5.28 -0.66
C THR A 31 10.75 -4.47 -0.76
N HIS A 32 10.61 -3.39 0.01
CA HIS A 32 9.48 -2.47 -0.16
C HIS A 32 9.33 -1.98 -1.62
N ILE A 33 10.46 -1.79 -2.29
CA ILE A 33 10.49 -1.40 -3.71
C ILE A 33 9.95 -2.53 -4.60
N SER A 34 10.40 -3.78 -4.41
CA SER A 34 9.94 -4.89 -5.27
C SER A 34 8.48 -5.29 -5.02
N ILE A 35 8.01 -5.18 -3.77
CA ILE A 35 6.59 -5.37 -3.41
C ILE A 35 5.75 -4.28 -4.08
N THR A 36 6.18 -3.02 -3.96
CA THR A 36 5.53 -1.88 -4.63
C THR A 36 5.46 -2.08 -6.14
N GLY A 37 6.55 -2.53 -6.77
CA GLY A 37 6.58 -2.80 -8.21
C GLY A 37 5.61 -3.87 -8.65
N THR A 38 5.58 -5.00 -7.94
CA THR A 38 4.63 -6.10 -8.21
C THR A 38 3.19 -5.62 -8.08
N ALA A 39 2.86 -4.95 -6.97
CA ALA A 39 1.51 -4.46 -6.70
C ALA A 39 1.03 -3.43 -7.73
N LEU A 40 1.91 -2.50 -8.13
CA LEU A 40 1.58 -1.50 -9.15
C LEU A 40 1.33 -2.13 -10.52
N LEU A 41 2.18 -3.07 -10.96
CA LEU A 41 1.99 -3.73 -12.25
C LEU A 41 0.73 -4.59 -12.27
N GLN A 42 0.41 -5.27 -11.16
CA GLN A 42 -0.86 -5.96 -11.01
C GLN A 42 -2.03 -4.98 -11.14
N LYS A 43 -1.99 -3.85 -10.41
CA LYS A 43 -3.10 -2.90 -10.43
C LYS A 43 -3.28 -2.20 -11.79
N VAL A 44 -2.17 -1.93 -12.47
CA VAL A 44 -2.17 -1.42 -13.83
C VAL A 44 -2.77 -2.44 -14.78
N THR A 45 -2.44 -3.72 -14.65
CA THR A 45 -3.01 -4.79 -15.46
C THR A 45 -4.54 -4.87 -15.30
N GLU A 46 -5.03 -4.84 -14.05
CA GLU A 46 -6.46 -4.82 -13.76
C GLU A 46 -7.16 -3.59 -14.37
N THR A 47 -6.55 -2.42 -14.20
CA THR A 47 -7.10 -1.15 -14.71
C THR A 47 -7.13 -1.14 -16.23
N CYS A 48 -6.05 -1.59 -16.87
CA CYS A 48 -5.94 -1.62 -18.32
C CYS A 48 -6.88 -2.64 -18.97
N ARG A 49 -7.12 -3.78 -18.31
CA ARG A 49 -8.17 -4.70 -18.73
C ARG A 49 -9.54 -4.01 -18.75
N ALA A 50 -9.91 -3.33 -17.67
CA ALA A 50 -11.19 -2.61 -17.59
C ALA A 50 -11.30 -1.49 -18.63
N VAL A 51 -10.22 -0.73 -18.87
CA VAL A 51 -10.18 0.33 -19.89
C VAL A 51 -10.34 -0.24 -21.29
N ALA A 52 -9.63 -1.33 -21.61
CA ALA A 52 -9.71 -1.98 -22.91
C ALA A 52 -11.09 -2.58 -23.19
N GLU A 53 -11.66 -3.26 -22.19
CA GLU A 53 -13.04 -3.79 -22.25
C GLU A 53 -14.05 -2.67 -22.52
N ALA A 54 -13.93 -1.53 -21.82
CA ALA A 54 -14.79 -0.37 -22.03
C ALA A 54 -14.60 0.29 -23.41
N ALA A 55 -13.39 0.24 -23.96
CA ALA A 55 -13.06 0.74 -25.29
C ALA A 55 -13.41 -0.24 -26.42
N GLY A 56 -13.83 -1.47 -26.09
CA GLY A 56 -14.18 -2.51 -27.06
C GLY A 56 -12.98 -3.13 -27.78
N HIS A 57 -11.78 -3.06 -27.20
CA HIS A 57 -10.59 -3.72 -27.75
C HIS A 57 -10.06 -4.81 -26.81
N GLU A 58 -9.36 -5.77 -27.39
CA GLU A 58 -8.85 -6.93 -26.67
C GLU A 58 -7.61 -6.58 -25.83
N PHE A 59 -7.61 -6.98 -24.55
CA PHE A 59 -6.46 -6.85 -23.65
C PHE A 59 -5.79 -8.20 -23.40
N LYS A 60 -4.77 -8.51 -24.19
CA LYS A 60 -3.96 -9.73 -24.09
C LYS A 60 -2.46 -9.41 -24.06
N PRO A 61 -1.93 -8.87 -22.95
CA PRO A 61 -0.49 -8.79 -22.78
C PRO A 61 0.10 -10.22 -22.73
N THR A 62 1.24 -10.42 -23.40
CA THR A 62 2.02 -11.68 -23.40
C THR A 62 3.02 -11.76 -22.24
N GLY A 63 3.17 -10.69 -21.47
CA GLY A 63 4.05 -10.56 -20.31
C GLY A 63 3.66 -9.40 -19.40
N SER A 64 4.43 -9.20 -18.32
CA SER A 64 4.17 -8.22 -17.27
C SER A 64 5.05 -6.97 -17.35
N SER A 65 5.79 -6.79 -18.46
CA SER A 65 6.66 -5.62 -18.60
C SER A 65 5.83 -4.33 -18.67
N PRO A 66 6.29 -3.21 -18.07
CA PRO A 66 5.59 -1.94 -18.13
C PRO A 66 5.22 -1.50 -19.55
N GLU A 67 6.15 -1.68 -20.49
CA GLU A 67 6.03 -1.27 -21.88
C GLU A 67 4.95 -2.07 -22.62
N GLU A 68 4.88 -3.36 -22.33
CA GLU A 68 3.89 -4.26 -22.91
C GLU A 68 2.49 -4.00 -22.35
N LEU A 69 2.38 -3.85 -21.03
CA LEU A 69 1.12 -3.55 -20.36
C LEU A 69 0.53 -2.24 -20.89
N VAL A 70 1.33 -1.18 -20.98
CA VAL A 70 0.82 0.12 -21.47
C VAL A 70 0.46 0.06 -22.95
N LYS A 71 1.21 -0.69 -23.78
CA LYS A 71 0.86 -0.87 -25.19
C LYS A 71 -0.47 -1.61 -25.35
N ALA A 72 -0.68 -2.70 -24.62
CA ALA A 72 -1.93 -3.44 -24.62
C ALA A 72 -3.10 -2.59 -24.10
N CYS A 73 -2.84 -1.76 -23.09
CA CYS A 73 -3.81 -0.85 -22.49
C CYS A 73 -4.35 0.18 -23.50
N LEU A 74 -3.43 0.85 -24.20
CA LEU A 74 -3.74 1.96 -25.10
C LEU A 74 -4.40 1.50 -26.41
N GLY A 75 -4.18 0.24 -26.82
CA GLY A 75 -4.77 -0.32 -28.02
C GLY A 75 -4.17 0.24 -29.32
N PRO A 76 -4.67 -0.24 -30.49
CA PRO A 76 -4.06 0.04 -31.80
C PRO A 76 -4.28 1.48 -32.30
N THR A 77 -5.18 2.24 -31.70
CA THR A 77 -5.60 3.58 -32.16
C THR A 77 -4.94 4.73 -31.39
N ALA A 78 -4.05 4.43 -30.44
CA ALA A 78 -3.44 5.42 -29.56
C ALA A 78 -2.51 6.38 -30.32
N LYS A 79 -2.68 7.68 -30.06
CA LYS A 79 -1.94 8.77 -30.74
C LYS A 79 -0.50 9.00 -30.22
N GLY A 80 0.02 8.10 -29.38
CA GLY A 80 1.42 8.12 -28.92
C GLY A 80 1.75 9.08 -27.77
N GLU A 81 0.76 9.67 -27.09
CA GLU A 81 0.98 10.62 -25.98
C GLU A 81 1.67 9.95 -24.77
N VAL A 82 1.35 8.67 -24.54
CA VAL A 82 1.94 7.80 -23.52
C VAL A 82 2.79 6.73 -24.21
N SER A 83 4.09 6.71 -23.91
CA SER A 83 5.02 5.67 -24.38
C SER A 83 5.40 4.74 -23.24
N GLY A 84 5.90 3.54 -23.58
CA GLY A 84 6.49 2.62 -22.61
C GLY A 84 7.54 3.30 -21.73
N ALA A 85 8.42 4.11 -22.32
CA ALA A 85 9.44 4.86 -21.59
C ALA A 85 8.85 5.86 -20.58
N LYS A 86 7.82 6.64 -20.96
CA LYS A 86 7.17 7.57 -20.03
C LYS A 86 6.48 6.84 -18.87
N PHE A 87 5.86 5.70 -19.16
CA PHE A 87 5.25 4.86 -18.13
C PHE A 87 6.30 4.26 -17.19
N HIS A 88 7.43 3.80 -17.73
CA HIS A 88 8.56 3.35 -16.93
C HIS A 88 9.09 4.46 -16.02
N SER A 89 9.30 5.68 -16.53
CA SER A 89 9.70 6.82 -15.71
C SER A 89 8.71 7.12 -14.60
N ALA A 90 7.41 7.05 -14.87
CA ALA A 90 6.37 7.23 -13.86
C ALA A 90 6.46 6.19 -12.73
N LEU A 91 6.76 4.92 -13.05
CA LEU A 91 7.01 3.89 -12.03
C LEU A 91 8.27 4.19 -11.21
N GLN A 92 9.35 4.64 -11.87
CA GLN A 92 10.60 4.99 -11.18
C GLN A 92 10.43 6.16 -10.21
N GLU A 93 9.57 7.12 -10.49
CA GLU A 93 9.25 8.19 -9.53
C GLU A 93 8.65 7.62 -8.23
N ILE A 94 7.76 6.63 -8.34
CA ILE A 94 7.15 5.97 -7.17
C ILE A 94 8.20 5.15 -6.42
N TYR A 95 8.97 4.31 -7.12
CA TYR A 95 10.00 3.45 -6.53
C TYR A 95 11.09 4.24 -5.83
N THR A 96 11.55 5.31 -6.48
CA THR A 96 12.57 6.20 -5.92
C THR A 96 12.05 6.81 -4.63
N GLN A 97 10.86 7.41 -4.64
CA GLN A 97 10.33 8.05 -3.44
C GLN A 97 9.95 7.06 -2.35
N ASN A 98 9.65 5.80 -2.70
CA ASN A 98 9.48 4.73 -1.73
C ASN A 98 10.80 4.45 -0.99
N GLY A 99 11.90 4.21 -1.72
CA GLY A 99 13.20 3.94 -1.10
C GLY A 99 13.83 5.16 -0.42
N LEU A 100 13.53 6.38 -0.88
CA LEU A 100 14.08 7.60 -0.28
C LEU A 100 13.56 7.86 1.14
N VAL A 101 12.46 7.23 1.57
CA VAL A 101 11.97 7.41 2.93
C VAL A 101 13.00 6.94 3.97
N ASP A 102 13.64 5.79 3.76
CA ASP A 102 14.71 5.27 4.64
C ASP A 102 15.86 6.27 4.82
N ARG A 103 16.20 7.01 3.76
CA ARG A 103 17.30 7.97 3.77
C ARG A 103 16.86 9.32 4.37
N ASP A 104 15.76 9.86 3.87
CA ASP A 104 15.33 11.24 4.16
C ASP A 104 14.64 11.34 5.53
N PHE A 105 14.10 10.22 6.03
CA PHE A 105 13.35 10.15 7.28
C PHE A 105 13.92 9.11 8.26
N VAL A 106 15.22 8.79 8.17
CA VAL A 106 15.91 7.75 8.96
C VAL A 106 15.60 7.75 10.47
N ASN A 107 15.36 8.91 11.08
CA ASN A 107 15.06 9.06 12.52
C ASN A 107 13.58 9.37 12.81
N SER A 108 12.69 9.21 11.83
CA SER A 108 11.28 9.58 11.93
C SER A 108 10.42 8.37 12.30
N ALA A 109 10.13 8.23 13.59
CA ALA A 109 9.28 7.15 14.08
C ALA A 109 7.92 7.04 13.38
N PRO A 110 7.22 8.15 13.03
CA PRO A 110 6.00 8.09 12.24
C PRO A 110 6.16 7.51 10.82
N HIS A 111 7.24 7.86 10.10
CA HIS A 111 7.45 7.35 8.73
C HIS A 111 7.73 5.85 8.74
N HIS A 112 8.38 5.39 9.81
CA HIS A 112 8.81 4.01 9.97
C HIS A 112 7.93 3.15 10.86
N PHE A 113 6.78 3.66 11.33
CA PHE A 113 5.89 2.97 12.28
C PHE A 113 6.67 2.22 13.37
N ASN A 114 7.56 2.93 14.06
CA ASN A 114 8.28 2.38 15.20
C ASN A 114 7.99 3.21 16.46
N SER A 115 8.46 2.74 17.62
CA SER A 115 8.28 3.43 18.90
C SER A 115 6.82 3.80 19.19
N GLU A 116 5.89 2.89 18.87
CA GLU A 116 4.44 3.06 19.07
C GLU A 116 3.83 4.29 18.38
N ALA A 117 4.49 4.83 17.34
CA ALA A 117 4.07 6.04 16.62
C ALA A 117 2.85 5.85 15.69
N PHE A 118 1.88 5.01 16.05
CA PHE A 118 0.70 4.65 15.25
C PHE A 118 -0.10 5.87 14.76
N LEU A 119 -0.38 6.82 15.64
CA LEU A 119 -1.13 8.03 15.29
C LEU A 119 -0.37 8.90 14.29
N GLY A 120 0.96 8.98 14.43
CA GLY A 120 1.82 9.73 13.53
C GLY A 120 1.87 9.09 12.14
N GLY A 121 2.15 7.78 12.07
CA GLY A 121 2.20 7.06 10.80
C GLY A 121 0.86 7.08 10.06
N ARG A 122 -0.25 6.89 10.77
CA ARG A 122 -1.60 7.04 10.21
C ARG A 122 -1.86 8.44 9.68
N ARG A 123 -1.41 9.49 10.37
CA ARG A 123 -1.53 10.87 9.89
C ARG A 123 -0.80 11.04 8.55
N LEU A 124 0.44 10.56 8.44
CA LEU A 124 1.21 10.64 7.19
C LEU A 124 0.50 9.94 6.02
N ILE A 125 -0.04 8.74 6.25
CA ILE A 125 -0.81 8.00 5.24
C ILE A 125 -2.04 8.82 4.80
N THR A 126 -2.85 9.27 5.76
CA THR A 126 -4.13 9.91 5.46
C THR A 126 -3.95 11.28 4.81
N GLU A 127 -3.02 12.11 5.28
CA GLU A 127 -2.64 13.38 4.64
C GLU A 127 -2.05 13.15 3.24
N GLY A 128 -1.20 12.13 3.10
CA GLY A 128 -0.63 11.73 1.80
C GLY A 128 -1.71 11.39 0.78
N MET A 129 -2.74 10.62 1.16
CA MET A 129 -3.86 10.33 0.25
C MET A 129 -4.66 11.58 -0.16
N VAL A 130 -4.83 12.53 0.75
CA VAL A 130 -5.47 13.82 0.43
C VAL A 130 -4.61 14.58 -0.59
N ALA A 131 -3.30 14.64 -0.37
CA ALA A 131 -2.35 15.29 -1.26
C ALA A 131 -2.30 14.63 -2.65
N ILE A 132 -2.32 13.30 -2.74
CA ILE A 132 -2.39 12.55 -4.01
C ILE A 132 -3.63 12.98 -4.79
N LYS A 133 -4.82 12.95 -4.17
CA LYS A 133 -6.07 13.34 -4.82
C LYS A 133 -6.05 14.81 -5.26
N ALA A 134 -5.48 15.70 -4.44
CA ALA A 134 -5.35 17.11 -4.78
C ALA A 134 -4.39 17.35 -5.96
N ASN A 135 -3.26 16.65 -6.00
CA ASN A 135 -2.30 16.73 -7.10
C ASN A 135 -2.87 16.18 -8.41
N ILE A 136 -3.60 15.06 -8.36
CA ILE A 136 -4.31 14.52 -9.54
C ILE A 136 -5.30 15.54 -10.11
N ARG A 137 -6.10 16.21 -9.26
CA ARG A 137 -7.05 17.26 -9.72
C ARG A 137 -6.38 18.46 -10.36
N LYS A 138 -5.12 18.73 -10.01
CA LYS A 138 -4.30 19.80 -10.58
C LYS A 138 -3.42 19.32 -11.74
N GLU A 139 -3.60 18.07 -12.17
CA GLU A 139 -2.77 17.41 -13.20
C GLU A 139 -1.28 17.36 -12.86
N ASN A 140 -0.93 17.53 -11.58
CA ASN A 140 0.44 17.36 -11.10
C ASN A 140 0.72 15.89 -10.80
N PHE A 141 0.77 15.08 -11.86
CA PHE A 141 0.89 13.62 -11.73
C PHE A 141 2.23 13.18 -11.15
N GLN A 142 3.31 13.94 -11.36
CA GLN A 142 4.60 13.66 -10.74
C GLN A 142 4.50 13.77 -9.22
N ALA A 143 4.01 14.91 -8.69
CA ALA A 143 3.87 15.08 -7.24
C ALA A 143 2.92 14.03 -6.62
N ALA A 144 1.88 13.62 -7.36
CA ALA A 144 1.01 12.53 -6.93
C ALA A 144 1.75 11.19 -6.80
N ARG A 145 2.59 10.83 -7.79
CA ARG A 145 3.39 9.60 -7.79
C ARG A 145 4.48 9.63 -6.73
N GLU A 146 5.14 10.77 -6.55
CA GLU A 146 6.14 10.94 -5.51
C GLU A 146 5.53 10.80 -4.10
N THR A 147 4.37 11.40 -3.88
CA THR A 147 3.63 11.25 -2.62
C THR A 147 3.16 9.81 -2.41
N LEU A 148 2.71 9.14 -3.47
CA LEU A 148 2.32 7.72 -3.41
C LEU A 148 3.49 6.84 -2.97
N GLY A 149 4.70 7.05 -3.50
CA GLY A 149 5.89 6.29 -3.09
C GLY A 149 6.14 6.35 -1.59
N LYS A 150 6.06 7.55 -1.00
CA LYS A 150 6.24 7.79 0.43
C LYS A 150 5.15 7.12 1.27
N VAL A 151 3.88 7.28 0.87
CA VAL A 151 2.74 6.64 1.55
C VAL A 151 2.87 5.12 1.53
N LEU A 152 3.27 4.54 0.39
CA LEU A 152 3.48 3.10 0.27
C LEU A 152 4.61 2.61 1.16
N HIS A 153 5.70 3.37 1.32
CA HIS A 153 6.79 3.00 2.23
C HIS A 153 6.26 2.91 3.66
N THR A 154 5.65 3.99 4.15
CA THR A 154 5.09 4.06 5.49
C THR A 154 4.02 2.99 5.72
N LEU A 155 3.17 2.68 4.73
CA LEU A 155 2.21 1.58 4.84
C LEU A 155 2.88 0.20 4.91
N GLN A 156 3.97 -0.03 4.19
CA GLN A 156 4.71 -1.29 4.26
C GLN A 156 5.44 -1.43 5.60
N ASP A 157 6.02 -0.35 6.13
CA ASP A 157 6.64 -0.31 7.45
C ASP A 157 5.67 -0.67 8.57
N PHE A 158 4.39 -0.28 8.47
CA PHE A 158 3.39 -0.77 9.41
C PHE A 158 3.32 -2.30 9.45
N TYR A 159 3.26 -2.96 8.29
CA TYR A 159 3.10 -4.41 8.23
C TYR A 159 4.41 -5.18 8.48
N SER A 160 5.57 -4.54 8.31
CA SER A 160 6.86 -5.16 8.62
C SER A 160 7.29 -4.98 10.07
N HIS A 161 6.85 -3.90 10.73
CA HIS A 161 7.25 -3.60 12.10
C HIS A 161 6.17 -3.92 13.13
N SER A 162 4.90 -4.07 12.75
CA SER A 162 3.85 -4.43 13.70
C SER A 162 3.66 -5.94 13.82
N ASN A 163 3.07 -6.37 14.93
CA ASN A 163 2.62 -7.74 15.14
C ASN A 163 1.31 -8.11 14.38
N TRP A 164 0.88 -7.31 13.38
CA TRP A 164 -0.43 -7.49 12.71
C TRP A 164 -0.63 -8.90 12.16
N VAL A 165 0.39 -9.46 11.51
CA VAL A 165 0.36 -10.80 10.92
C VAL A 165 0.42 -11.88 12.03
N GLU A 166 1.22 -11.66 13.06
CA GLU A 166 1.39 -12.53 14.23
C GLU A 166 0.10 -12.66 15.05
N LEU A 167 -0.74 -11.61 15.06
CA LEU A 167 -2.08 -11.64 15.65
C LEU A 167 -3.09 -12.48 14.83
N GLY A 168 -2.68 -12.98 13.65
CA GLY A 168 -3.48 -13.81 12.77
C GLY A 168 -4.40 -13.04 11.83
N TYR A 169 -4.19 -11.72 11.66
CA TYR A 169 -4.96 -10.93 10.72
C TYR A 169 -4.47 -11.13 9.29
N THR A 170 -5.40 -11.49 8.40
CA THR A 170 -5.13 -11.70 6.97
C THR A 170 -5.62 -10.55 6.08
N GLU A 171 -6.52 -9.73 6.62
CA GLU A 171 -7.09 -8.59 5.91
C GLU A 171 -6.29 -7.31 6.17
N PRO A 172 -6.23 -6.38 5.21
CA PRO A 172 -5.61 -5.08 5.42
C PRO A 172 -6.30 -4.30 6.56
N TYR A 173 -5.51 -3.64 7.40
CA TYR A 173 -6.05 -2.81 8.48
C TYR A 173 -6.63 -1.50 7.94
N ILE A 174 -7.93 -1.52 7.61
CA ILE A 174 -8.60 -0.41 6.92
C ILE A 174 -8.54 0.92 7.68
N ASN A 175 -8.41 0.89 9.00
CA ASN A 175 -8.39 2.07 9.86
C ASN A 175 -7.14 2.94 9.61
N LEU A 176 -6.06 2.37 9.06
CA LEU A 176 -4.87 3.12 8.64
C LEU A 176 -5.16 4.13 7.53
N ILE A 177 -6.09 3.82 6.63
CA ILE A 177 -6.42 4.68 5.48
C ILE A 177 -7.76 5.41 5.66
N ARG A 178 -8.49 5.16 6.75
CA ARG A 178 -9.78 5.80 7.01
C ARG A 178 -9.70 6.72 8.20
N PRO A 179 -9.50 8.06 8.03
CA PRO A 179 -9.31 9.00 9.14
C PRO A 179 -10.52 9.07 10.08
N ASP A 180 -11.69 8.67 9.60
CA ASP A 180 -12.97 8.67 10.31
C ASP A 180 -13.18 7.46 11.25
N LEU A 181 -12.36 6.42 11.13
CA LEU A 181 -12.39 5.27 12.04
C LEU A 181 -11.40 5.45 13.21
N PRO A 182 -11.65 4.90 14.40
CA PRO A 182 -10.64 4.88 15.46
C PRO A 182 -9.49 3.92 15.11
N LEU A 183 -8.30 4.15 15.68
CA LEU A 183 -7.32 3.07 15.81
C LEU A 183 -7.73 2.23 17.03
N GLU A 184 -7.80 0.92 16.84
CA GLU A 184 -8.35 -0.04 17.80
C GLU A 184 -7.26 -1.01 18.25
N ASN A 185 -7.43 -1.58 19.44
CA ASN A 185 -6.54 -2.59 20.01
C ASN A 185 -5.07 -2.16 20.03
N LEU A 186 -4.74 -0.89 20.23
CA LEU A 186 -3.34 -0.47 20.34
C LEU A 186 -2.77 -0.88 21.70
N ALA A 187 -1.53 -1.39 21.70
CA ALA A 187 -0.81 -1.67 22.93
C ALA A 187 -0.61 -0.37 23.74
N GLY A 188 -0.76 -0.47 25.06
CA GLY A 188 -0.48 0.64 25.96
C GLY A 188 1.04 0.85 26.10
N LEU A 189 1.45 2.06 26.49
CA LEU A 189 2.86 2.40 26.78
C LEU A 189 3.53 1.45 27.81
N ASN A 190 2.74 0.78 28.66
CA ASN A 190 3.21 -0.14 29.69
C ASN A 190 3.25 -1.62 29.25
N THR A 191 2.85 -1.95 28.03
CA THR A 191 2.90 -3.32 27.50
C THR A 191 4.15 -3.61 26.66
N ALA A 192 5.00 -2.60 26.41
CA ALA A 192 6.29 -2.80 25.76
C ALA A 192 7.25 -3.52 26.72
N CYS A 193 7.81 -4.64 26.26
CA CYS A 193 8.71 -5.48 27.06
C CYS A 193 9.99 -4.70 27.42
N SER A 194 10.22 -4.46 28.72
CA SER A 194 11.38 -3.71 29.21
C SER A 194 12.66 -4.56 29.33
N ASP A 195 12.55 -5.88 29.17
CA ASP A 195 13.69 -6.80 29.22
C ASP A 195 13.51 -7.98 28.25
N CYS A 196 13.76 -7.73 26.97
CA CYS A 196 13.69 -8.77 25.91
C CYS A 196 14.82 -9.81 26.00
N ALA A 197 15.74 -9.70 26.97
CA ALA A 197 16.91 -10.56 27.09
C ALA A 197 16.68 -11.82 27.95
N ASN A 198 15.68 -11.83 28.84
CA ASN A 198 15.38 -12.97 29.70
C ASN A 198 13.99 -13.55 29.41
N ARG A 199 13.96 -14.73 28.80
CA ARG A 199 12.74 -15.50 28.52
C ARG A 199 12.16 -16.18 29.78
N ASP A 200 12.08 -15.48 30.90
CA ASP A 200 11.42 -15.98 32.10
C ASP A 200 10.39 -14.93 32.57
N MET A 201 9.16 -15.02 32.05
CA MET A 201 8.02 -14.30 32.64
C MET A 201 7.42 -15.15 33.78
N PRO A 202 7.22 -14.60 34.99
CA PRO A 202 6.47 -15.30 36.03
C PRO A 202 4.96 -15.21 35.77
N ASN A 203 4.32 -16.37 35.87
CA ASN A 203 2.88 -16.63 35.81
C ASN A 203 1.96 -15.46 36.24
N HIS A 204 1.22 -14.90 35.28
CA HIS A 204 -0.08 -14.28 35.53
C HIS A 204 -1.20 -15.16 34.90
N PRO A 205 -2.37 -15.31 35.55
CA PRO A 205 -3.43 -16.20 35.10
C PRO A 205 -4.14 -15.64 33.85
N PRO A 206 -4.85 -16.49 33.07
CA PRO A 206 -5.40 -16.10 31.77
C PRO A 206 -6.66 -15.24 31.98
N GLN A 207 -6.48 -13.93 32.03
CA GLN A 207 -7.50 -13.02 31.49
C GLN A 207 -7.22 -12.99 29.99
N HIS A 208 -8.24 -13.24 29.14
CA HIS A 208 -8.11 -13.19 27.68
C HIS A 208 -7.16 -12.05 27.29
N PRO A 209 -5.93 -12.32 26.79
CA PRO A 209 -5.05 -11.23 26.43
C PRO A 209 -5.73 -10.54 25.26
N GLU A 210 -6.23 -9.32 25.48
CA GLU A 210 -6.64 -8.46 24.39
C GLU A 210 -5.45 -8.44 23.42
N ARG A 211 -5.70 -8.95 22.21
CA ARG A 211 -4.68 -9.07 21.17
C ARG A 211 -4.35 -7.66 20.68
N ASN A 212 -3.45 -7.01 21.40
CA ASN A 212 -3.10 -5.64 21.14
C ASN A 212 -2.02 -5.55 20.05
N LEU A 213 -2.28 -4.68 19.09
CA LEU A 213 -1.40 -4.23 18.03
C LEU A 213 -0.25 -3.43 18.64
N SER A 214 0.98 -3.88 18.40
CA SER A 214 2.22 -3.25 18.86
C SER A 214 3.30 -3.37 17.78
N PHE A 215 4.40 -2.64 17.96
CA PHE A 215 5.65 -2.87 17.24
C PHE A 215 6.66 -3.70 18.05
#